data_AF-G4ZGF4-F1
#
_entry.id   AF-G4ZGF4-F1
#
_cell.length_a   1.000
_cell.length_b   1.000
_cell.length_c   1.000
_cell.angle_alpha   90.00
_cell.angle_beta   90.00
_cell.angle_gamma   90.00
#
_symmetry.space_group_name_H-M   'P 1'
#
loop_
_entity.id
_entity.type
_entity.pdbx_description
1 polymer ?
#
loop_
_entity_poly.entity_id
_entity_poly.type
_entity_poly.pdbx_seq_one_letter_code
_entity_poly.pdbx_strand_id
1 'polypeptide(L)'
;MAKREREDSAAQVAAAFKHARVAAYQADEDGDDAVQAASAAPPSKLKGVRFPVEITVLPHILRQLEDFLLTPDEAMYEAAASGQVARVEELLHRFDCKLLDPFTLAAGNGHVAVVQVMLPELLKPRSEPDRDTWEAILDGFFAAGENVHLVILLVLRPFLTRARNRKRKYEAYETATHLLENAAGQGHLGIVRFMITHATSMYVNGMNAEDESLALERAISGKHMDVVEYLLNLDVAGFRLDFSGSFSAALDAGLSPKA
;
A
#
# COMPACT_ATOMS: atom_id res chain seq x y z
N MET A 1 -27.73 2.40 30.71
CA MET A 1 -26.48 1.65 30.95
C MET A 1 -25.94 1.00 29.67
N ALA A 2 -26.78 0.43 28.78
CA ALA A 2 -26.36 -0.20 27.52
C ALA A 2 -25.71 0.68 26.42
N LYS A 3 -25.71 2.02 26.55
CA LYS A 3 -25.08 2.93 25.56
C LYS A 3 -23.60 3.17 25.82
N ARG A 4 -23.18 3.22 27.10
CA ARG A 4 -21.77 3.37 27.50
C ARG A 4 -20.95 2.11 27.21
N GLU A 5 -21.52 0.93 27.44
CA GLU A 5 -20.85 -0.35 27.15
C GLU A 5 -20.55 -0.57 25.66
N ARG A 6 -21.33 0.03 24.74
CA ARG A 6 -21.05 -0.03 23.29
C ARG A 6 -19.96 0.95 22.84
N GLU A 7 -19.83 2.09 23.51
CA GLU A 7 -18.78 3.07 23.23
C GLU A 7 -17.42 2.59 23.77
N ASP A 8 -17.42 1.96 24.95
CA ASP A 8 -16.22 1.34 25.56
C ASP A 8 -15.73 0.12 24.76
N SER A 9 -16.66 -0.68 24.21
CA SER A 9 -16.31 -1.83 23.36
C SER A 9 -15.74 -1.41 22.00
N ALA A 10 -16.23 -0.32 21.41
CA ALA A 10 -15.68 0.22 20.17
C ALA A 10 -14.28 0.85 20.38
N ALA A 11 -14.06 1.52 21.52
CA ALA A 11 -12.76 2.07 21.90
C ALA A 11 -11.73 0.96 22.21
N GLN A 12 -12.15 -0.14 22.84
CA GLN A 12 -11.28 -1.29 23.10
C GLN A 12 -10.90 -2.05 21.83
N VAL A 13 -11.81 -2.17 20.86
CA VAL A 13 -11.48 -2.75 19.54
C VAL A 13 -10.51 -1.85 18.78
N ALA A 14 -10.69 -0.52 18.81
CA ALA A 14 -9.74 0.42 18.22
C ALA A 14 -8.34 0.37 18.88
N ALA A 15 -8.27 0.19 20.21
CA ALA A 15 -7.00 0.05 20.94
C ALA A 15 -6.31 -1.30 20.70
N ALA A 16 -7.07 -2.39 20.54
CA ALA A 16 -6.55 -3.72 20.21
C ALA A 16 -5.99 -3.79 18.77
N PHE A 17 -6.61 -3.08 17.82
CA PHE A 17 -6.10 -2.95 16.45
C PHE A 17 -4.87 -2.03 16.37
N LYS A 18 -4.76 -0.99 17.22
CA LYS A 18 -3.52 -0.19 17.38
C LYS A 18 -2.31 -1.07 17.74
N HIS A 19 -2.49 -2.16 18.49
CA HIS A 19 -1.39 -3.05 18.88
C HIS A 19 -1.09 -4.15 17.86
N ALA A 20 -2.09 -4.62 17.11
CA ALA A 20 -1.91 -5.70 16.13
C ALA A 20 -1.11 -5.27 14.89
N ARG A 21 -1.20 -3.99 14.49
CA ARG A 21 -0.39 -3.46 13.37
C ARG A 21 0.98 -2.98 13.82
N VAL A 22 1.12 -2.39 15.01
CA VAL A 22 2.43 -1.95 15.55
C VAL A 22 3.37 -3.14 15.82
N ALA A 23 2.84 -4.29 16.27
CA ALA A 23 3.64 -5.49 16.52
C ALA A 23 4.24 -6.12 15.24
N ALA A 24 3.70 -5.82 14.06
CA ALA A 24 4.26 -6.28 12.79
C ALA A 24 5.43 -5.41 12.28
N TYR A 25 5.61 -4.21 12.84
CA TYR A 25 6.65 -3.25 12.40
C TYR A 25 7.81 -3.10 13.39
N GLN A 26 7.78 -3.77 14.54
CA GLN A 26 8.87 -3.77 15.54
C GLN A 26 9.77 -5.01 15.48
N ALA A 27 9.64 -5.83 14.42
CA ALA A 27 10.43 -7.06 14.26
C ALA A 27 11.68 -6.90 13.38
N ASP A 28 11.88 -5.75 12.72
CA ASP A 28 12.92 -5.56 11.71
C ASP A 28 14.02 -4.57 12.12
N GLU A 29 14.34 -4.51 13.42
CA GLU A 29 15.55 -3.84 13.92
C GLU A 29 16.56 -4.89 14.43
N ASP A 30 17.09 -5.70 13.52
CA ASP A 30 18.44 -6.29 13.63
C ASP A 30 18.74 -7.11 12.36
N GLY A 31 19.53 -6.54 11.44
CA GLY A 31 20.07 -7.29 10.31
C GLY A 31 20.38 -6.44 9.08
N ASP A 32 21.59 -5.87 9.04
CA ASP A 32 22.29 -5.54 7.81
C ASP A 32 22.29 -6.76 6.87
N ASP A 33 21.50 -6.72 5.78
CA ASP A 33 21.77 -7.31 4.46
C ASP A 33 20.46 -7.43 3.64
N ALA A 34 20.04 -6.36 2.95
CA ALA A 34 19.02 -6.49 1.89
C ALA A 34 19.00 -5.32 0.88
N VAL A 35 20.16 -4.91 0.36
CA VAL A 35 20.18 -4.21 -0.94
C VAL A 35 20.27 -5.25 -2.05
N GLN A 36 19.15 -5.92 -2.30
CA GLN A 36 18.88 -6.63 -3.56
C GLN A 36 17.39 -6.96 -3.63
N ALA A 37 16.57 -5.95 -3.94
CA ALA A 37 15.31 -6.18 -4.66
C ALA A 37 15.64 -6.58 -6.10
N ALA A 38 16.33 -7.72 -6.26
CA ALA A 38 16.43 -8.41 -7.52
C ALA A 38 15.07 -9.07 -7.72
N SER A 39 14.34 -8.60 -8.73
CA SER A 39 13.24 -9.29 -9.41
C SER A 39 13.40 -10.81 -9.34
N ALA A 40 12.84 -11.43 -8.30
CA ALA A 40 12.82 -12.87 -8.18
C ALA A 40 11.75 -13.37 -9.15
N ALA A 41 12.20 -13.74 -10.35
CA ALA A 41 11.34 -14.42 -11.31
C ALA A 41 10.68 -15.63 -10.61
N PRO A 42 9.38 -15.88 -10.84
CA PRO A 42 8.69 -17.00 -10.23
C PRO A 42 9.45 -18.30 -10.53
N PRO A 43 9.50 -19.25 -9.57
CA PRO A 43 10.25 -20.50 -9.76
C PRO A 43 9.67 -21.28 -10.95
N SER A 44 10.52 -21.56 -11.94
CA SER A 44 10.13 -22.29 -13.16
C SER A 44 9.42 -23.60 -12.81
N LYS A 45 8.18 -23.80 -13.29
CA LYS A 45 7.48 -25.09 -13.14
C LYS A 45 8.17 -26.24 -13.87
N LEU A 46 9.12 -25.91 -14.76
CA LEU A 46 9.99 -26.86 -15.45
C LEU A 46 11.21 -27.29 -14.62
N LYS A 47 11.35 -26.82 -13.37
CA LYS A 47 12.51 -27.14 -12.52
C LYS A 47 12.58 -28.65 -12.24
N GLY A 48 13.65 -29.29 -12.74
CA GLY A 48 13.86 -30.73 -12.62
C GLY A 48 13.35 -31.57 -13.81
N VAL A 49 12.65 -30.95 -14.78
CA VAL A 49 12.25 -31.61 -16.03
C VAL A 49 13.45 -31.63 -16.97
N ARG A 50 13.86 -32.82 -17.43
CA ARG A 50 14.92 -32.97 -18.43
C ARG A 50 14.34 -32.94 -19.83
N PHE A 51 14.70 -31.92 -20.59
CA PHE A 51 14.41 -31.84 -22.02
C PHE A 51 15.63 -32.29 -22.85
N PRO A 52 15.42 -32.82 -24.07
CA PRO A 52 16.49 -32.99 -25.05
C PRO A 52 17.23 -31.67 -25.32
N VAL A 53 18.52 -31.76 -25.70
CA VAL A 53 19.40 -30.58 -25.91
C VAL A 53 18.77 -29.58 -26.89
N GLU A 54 18.10 -30.09 -27.91
CA GLU A 54 17.44 -29.32 -28.97
C GLU A 54 16.33 -28.41 -28.42
N ILE A 55 15.66 -28.81 -27.33
CA ILE A 55 14.61 -28.02 -26.69
C ILE A 55 15.22 -27.10 -25.62
N THR A 56 16.25 -27.56 -24.89
CA THR A 56 16.89 -26.73 -23.85
C THR A 56 17.55 -25.47 -24.39
N VAL A 57 17.97 -25.47 -25.67
CA VAL A 57 18.57 -24.31 -26.33
C VAL A 57 17.55 -23.31 -26.86
N LEU A 58 16.25 -23.58 -26.73
CA LEU A 58 15.15 -22.75 -27.25
C LEU A 58 14.41 -22.05 -26.09
N PRO A 59 14.90 -20.91 -25.57
CA PRO A 59 14.31 -20.27 -24.39
C PRO A 59 12.86 -19.81 -24.59
N HIS A 60 12.47 -19.49 -25.83
CA HIS A 60 11.09 -19.14 -26.17
C HIS A 60 10.13 -20.33 -26.07
N ILE A 61 10.59 -21.55 -26.42
CA ILE A 61 9.80 -22.77 -26.27
C ILE A 61 9.65 -23.15 -24.80
N LEU A 62 10.73 -23.05 -24.02
CA LEU A 62 10.65 -23.29 -22.58
C LEU A 62 9.68 -22.32 -21.90
N ARG A 63 9.70 -21.04 -22.26
CA ARG A 63 8.74 -20.05 -21.76
C ARG A 63 7.30 -20.38 -22.19
N GLN A 64 7.07 -20.81 -23.43
CA GLN A 64 5.75 -21.24 -23.88
C GLN A 64 5.25 -22.47 -23.12
N LEU A 65 6.13 -23.44 -22.84
CA LEU A 65 5.78 -24.61 -22.04
C LEU A 65 5.45 -24.22 -20.60
N GLU A 66 6.19 -23.28 -20.00
CA GLU A 66 5.86 -22.70 -18.71
C GLU A 66 4.48 -22.03 -18.75
N ASP A 67 4.21 -21.20 -19.76
CA ASP A 67 2.92 -20.55 -19.98
C ASP A 67 1.76 -21.57 -20.06
N PHE A 68 1.96 -22.69 -20.77
CA PHE A 68 0.96 -23.76 -20.86
C PHE A 68 0.74 -24.54 -19.56
N LEU A 69 1.67 -24.45 -18.60
CA LEU A 69 1.56 -25.12 -17.30
C LEU A 69 0.92 -24.23 -16.22
N LEU A 70 0.69 -22.95 -16.51
CA LEU A 70 -0.01 -22.06 -15.59
C LEU A 70 -1.51 -22.30 -15.64
N THR A 71 -2.12 -22.36 -14.45
CA THR A 71 -3.57 -22.17 -14.34
C THR A 71 -3.95 -20.74 -14.74
N PRO A 72 -5.21 -20.46 -15.14
CA PRO A 72 -5.63 -19.10 -15.48
C PRO A 72 -5.38 -18.07 -14.37
N ASP A 73 -5.56 -18.47 -13.10
CA ASP A 73 -5.28 -17.60 -11.93
C ASP A 73 -3.78 -17.30 -11.79
N GLU A 74 -2.92 -18.30 -11.96
CA GLU A 74 -1.46 -18.12 -11.92
C GLU A 74 -0.97 -17.25 -13.10
N ALA A 75 -1.53 -17.48 -14.30
CA ALA A 75 -1.24 -16.68 -15.47
C ALA A 75 -1.70 -15.22 -15.29
N MET A 76 -2.83 -15.00 -14.61
CA MET A 76 -3.32 -13.65 -14.26
C MET A 76 -2.38 -12.97 -13.28
N TYR A 77 -1.95 -13.69 -12.25
CA TYR A 77 -0.98 -13.20 -11.26
C TYR A 77 0.33 -12.75 -11.93
N GLU A 78 0.94 -13.59 -12.77
CA GLU A 78 2.18 -13.24 -13.46
C GLU A 78 2.03 -12.09 -14.46
N ALA A 79 0.93 -12.09 -15.23
CA ALA A 79 0.65 -11.03 -16.18
C ALA A 79 0.49 -9.68 -15.47
N ALA A 80 -0.20 -9.66 -14.32
CA ALA A 80 -0.37 -8.46 -13.52
C ALA A 80 0.94 -8.01 -12.87
N ALA A 81 1.73 -8.93 -12.31
CA ALA A 81 3.04 -8.65 -11.74
C ALA A 81 3.99 -7.99 -12.76
N SER A 82 3.90 -8.42 -14.02
CA SER A 82 4.79 -8.01 -15.10
C SER A 82 4.23 -6.87 -15.97
N GLY A 83 3.01 -6.39 -15.69
CA GLY A 83 2.40 -5.31 -16.46
C GLY A 83 1.94 -5.70 -17.88
N GLN A 84 1.71 -6.98 -18.14
CA GLN A 84 1.32 -7.50 -19.46
C GLN A 84 -0.18 -7.26 -19.73
N VAL A 85 -0.55 -6.01 -20.03
CA VAL A 85 -1.96 -5.57 -20.21
C VAL A 85 -2.72 -6.42 -21.21
N ALA A 86 -2.16 -6.69 -22.40
CA ALA A 86 -2.82 -7.49 -23.43
C ALA A 86 -3.14 -8.92 -22.97
N ARG A 87 -2.26 -9.51 -22.14
CA ARG A 87 -2.47 -10.84 -21.56
C ARG A 87 -3.53 -10.80 -20.47
N VAL A 88 -3.55 -9.76 -19.64
CA VAL A 88 -4.63 -9.54 -18.66
C VAL A 88 -5.98 -9.42 -19.36
N GLU A 89 -6.09 -8.62 -20.42
CA GLU A 89 -7.32 -8.48 -21.21
C GLU A 89 -7.75 -9.81 -21.84
N GLU A 90 -6.82 -10.57 -22.41
CA GLU A 90 -7.10 -11.89 -22.96
C GLU A 90 -7.64 -12.84 -21.88
N LEU A 91 -6.99 -12.90 -20.72
CA LEU A 91 -7.37 -13.78 -19.62
C LEU A 91 -8.74 -13.40 -19.05
N LEU A 92 -9.02 -12.10 -18.87
CA LEU A 92 -10.33 -11.60 -18.43
C LEU A 92 -11.45 -11.96 -19.42
N HIS A 93 -11.15 -11.98 -20.72
CA HIS A 93 -12.15 -12.34 -21.73
C HIS A 93 -12.46 -13.84 -21.75
N ARG A 94 -11.47 -14.68 -21.43
CA ARG A 94 -11.55 -16.14 -21.61
C ARG A 94 -11.90 -16.89 -20.33
N PHE A 95 -11.56 -16.35 -19.16
CA PHE A 95 -11.62 -17.06 -17.89
C PHE A 95 -12.21 -16.18 -16.79
N ASP A 96 -12.80 -16.84 -15.79
CA ASP A 96 -13.20 -16.20 -14.53
C ASP A 96 -12.02 -16.29 -13.55
N CYS A 97 -11.14 -15.29 -13.60
CA CYS A 97 -9.92 -15.24 -12.79
C CYS A 97 -10.15 -14.53 -11.46
N LYS A 98 -9.43 -14.95 -10.42
CA LYS A 98 -9.31 -14.19 -9.17
C LYS A 98 -8.49 -12.93 -9.40
N LEU A 99 -9.05 -11.77 -9.09
CA LEU A 99 -8.43 -10.48 -9.41
C LEU A 99 -7.86 -9.72 -8.22
N LEU A 100 -8.18 -10.10 -6.97
CA LEU A 100 -7.78 -9.33 -5.78
C LEU A 100 -6.25 -9.25 -5.63
N ASP A 101 -5.55 -10.39 -5.55
CA ASP A 101 -4.08 -10.41 -5.41
C ASP A 101 -3.35 -9.87 -6.65
N PRO A 102 -3.74 -10.22 -7.89
CA PRO A 102 -3.14 -9.61 -9.08
C PRO A 102 -3.30 -8.09 -9.12
N PHE A 103 -4.43 -7.56 -8.65
CA PHE A 103 -4.68 -6.12 -8.60
C PHE A 103 -3.76 -5.41 -7.60
N THR A 104 -3.63 -5.92 -6.37
CA THR A 104 -2.74 -5.32 -5.36
C THR A 104 -1.29 -5.36 -5.83
N LEU A 105 -0.88 -6.45 -6.48
CA LEU A 105 0.46 -6.60 -7.04
C LEU A 105 0.73 -5.65 -8.21
N ALA A 106 -0.22 -5.50 -9.14
CA ALA A 106 -0.10 -4.54 -10.24
C ALA A 106 -0.01 -3.10 -9.72
N ALA A 107 -0.77 -2.76 -8.68
CA ALA A 107 -0.70 -1.46 -8.01
C ALA A 107 0.66 -1.24 -7.34
N GLY A 108 1.14 -2.22 -6.58
CA GLY A 108 2.44 -2.21 -5.92
C GLY A 108 3.63 -2.15 -6.88
N ASN A 109 3.48 -2.65 -8.11
CA ASN A 109 4.51 -2.58 -9.16
C ASN A 109 4.32 -1.39 -10.14
N GLY A 110 3.30 -0.55 -9.93
CA GLY A 110 3.09 0.67 -10.71
C GLY A 110 2.50 0.44 -12.11
N HIS A 111 1.89 -0.73 -12.36
CA HIS A 111 1.32 -1.08 -13.66
C HIS A 111 -0.06 -0.44 -13.86
N VAL A 112 -0.06 0.87 -14.09
CA VAL A 112 -1.28 1.70 -14.19
C VAL A 112 -2.31 1.15 -15.16
N ALA A 113 -1.88 0.70 -16.34
CA ALA A 113 -2.79 0.18 -17.35
C ALA A 113 -3.47 -1.14 -16.92
N VAL A 114 -2.74 -2.02 -16.22
CA VAL A 114 -3.34 -3.25 -15.66
C VAL A 114 -4.37 -2.91 -14.59
N VAL A 115 -4.02 -2.00 -13.66
CA VAL A 115 -4.95 -1.53 -12.61
C VAL A 115 -6.22 -0.92 -13.22
N GLN A 116 -6.08 -0.11 -14.28
CA GLN A 116 -7.21 0.50 -14.98
C GLN A 116 -8.09 -0.52 -15.72
N VAL A 117 -7.53 -1.60 -16.24
CA VAL A 117 -8.28 -2.70 -16.87
C VAL A 117 -9.00 -3.56 -15.83
N MET A 118 -8.36 -3.88 -14.71
CA MET A 118 -8.93 -4.73 -13.67
C MET A 118 -10.00 -4.04 -12.82
N LEU A 119 -9.84 -2.73 -12.56
CA LEU A 119 -10.71 -2.00 -11.64
C LEU A 119 -12.20 -2.02 -12.05
N PRO A 120 -12.59 -1.84 -13.32
CA PRO A 120 -13.98 -2.01 -13.75
C PRO A 120 -14.51 -3.43 -13.52
N GLU A 121 -13.70 -4.47 -13.74
CA GLU A 121 -14.12 -5.87 -13.54
C GLU A 121 -14.37 -6.17 -12.06
N LEU A 122 -13.50 -5.69 -11.17
CA LEU A 122 -13.67 -5.79 -9.72
C LEU A 122 -14.95 -5.12 -9.20
N LEU A 123 -15.43 -4.09 -9.89
CA LEU A 123 -16.59 -3.32 -9.45
C LEU A 123 -17.91 -3.83 -10.05
N LYS A 124 -17.90 -4.58 -11.16
CA LYS A 124 -19.14 -5.06 -11.80
C LYS A 124 -19.89 -6.10 -10.95
N PRO A 125 -21.24 -6.12 -10.98
CA PRO A 125 -22.17 -5.11 -11.51
C PRO A 125 -22.47 -4.00 -10.48
N ARG A 126 -21.70 -3.91 -9.40
CA ARG A 126 -22.05 -3.11 -8.23
C ARG A 126 -21.65 -1.66 -8.43
N SER A 127 -22.47 -0.75 -7.92
CA SER A 127 -22.10 0.65 -7.77
C SER A 127 -21.06 0.88 -6.66
N GLU A 128 -20.85 -0.14 -5.81
CA GLU A 128 -19.91 -0.11 -4.70
C GLU A 128 -19.13 -1.42 -4.60
N PRO A 129 -17.83 -1.37 -4.26
CA PRO A 129 -17.06 -2.57 -4.01
C PRO A 129 -17.71 -3.36 -2.86
N ASP A 130 -17.58 -4.68 -2.86
CA ASP A 130 -17.89 -5.49 -1.68
C ASP A 130 -16.81 -5.32 -0.61
N ARG A 131 -16.80 -6.19 0.40
CA ARG A 131 -15.81 -6.11 1.48
C ARG A 131 -14.40 -6.38 0.94
N ASP A 132 -14.22 -7.49 0.24
CA ASP A 132 -12.90 -7.99 -0.15
C ASP A 132 -12.30 -7.11 -1.26
N THR A 133 -13.13 -6.62 -2.18
CA THR A 133 -12.73 -5.63 -3.19
C THR A 133 -12.31 -4.31 -2.55
N TRP A 134 -13.01 -3.87 -1.49
CA TRP A 134 -12.65 -2.65 -0.78
C TRP A 134 -11.29 -2.79 -0.07
N GLU A 135 -11.06 -3.94 0.57
CA GLU A 135 -9.78 -4.28 1.21
C GLU A 135 -8.64 -4.29 0.17
N ALA A 136 -8.82 -4.98 -0.96
CA ALA A 136 -7.84 -4.99 -2.05
C ALA A 136 -7.55 -3.60 -2.64
N ILE A 137 -8.54 -2.70 -2.69
CA ILE A 137 -8.32 -1.31 -3.12
C ILE A 137 -7.45 -0.55 -2.12
N LEU A 138 -7.67 -0.74 -0.82
CA LEU A 138 -6.86 -0.10 0.23
C LEU A 138 -5.44 -0.67 0.25
N ASP A 139 -5.29 -1.98 0.11
CA ASP A 139 -4.00 -2.67 0.05
C ASP A 139 -3.22 -2.24 -1.20
N GLY A 140 -3.87 -2.19 -2.36
CA GLY A 140 -3.27 -1.69 -3.59
C GLY A 140 -2.87 -0.21 -3.50
N PHE A 141 -3.67 0.63 -2.84
CA PHE A 141 -3.30 2.02 -2.57
C PHE A 141 -2.08 2.12 -1.67
N PHE A 142 -2.03 1.33 -0.59
CA PHE A 142 -0.90 1.31 0.33
C PHE A 142 0.39 0.82 -0.37
N ALA A 143 0.34 -0.35 -1.00
CA ALA A 143 1.49 -0.94 -1.72
C ALA A 143 2.03 -0.01 -2.83
N ALA A 144 1.15 0.66 -3.57
CA ALA A 144 1.56 1.67 -4.55
C ALA A 144 2.29 2.84 -3.89
N GLY A 145 1.88 3.24 -2.70
CA GLY A 145 2.51 4.32 -1.95
C GLY A 145 3.88 3.92 -1.40
N GLU A 146 4.01 2.69 -0.89
CA GLU A 146 5.29 2.14 -0.41
C GLU A 146 6.34 2.10 -1.53
N ASN A 147 5.93 1.70 -2.74
CA ASN A 147 6.78 1.63 -3.93
C ASN A 147 6.77 2.92 -4.77
N VAL A 148 6.26 4.02 -4.22
CA VAL A 148 6.34 5.38 -4.80
C VAL A 148 5.64 5.54 -6.17
N HIS A 149 4.57 4.78 -6.41
CA HIS A 149 3.76 4.83 -7.62
C HIS A 149 2.60 5.86 -7.54
N LEU A 150 2.95 7.15 -7.57
CA LEU A 150 2.00 8.27 -7.46
C LEU A 150 0.79 8.21 -8.41
N VAL A 151 0.96 7.70 -9.63
CA VAL A 151 -0.13 7.63 -10.62
C VAL A 151 -1.21 6.65 -10.16
N ILE A 152 -0.84 5.55 -9.50
CA ILE A 152 -1.81 4.61 -8.93
C ILE A 152 -2.56 5.26 -7.77
N LEU A 153 -1.87 6.02 -6.91
CA LEU A 153 -2.53 6.76 -5.83
C LEU A 153 -3.57 7.74 -6.38
N LEU A 154 -3.28 8.43 -7.50
CA LEU A 154 -4.26 9.29 -8.18
C LEU A 154 -5.48 8.51 -8.68
N VAL A 155 -5.27 7.33 -9.27
CA VAL A 155 -6.35 6.46 -9.77
C VAL A 155 -7.24 5.96 -8.64
N LEU A 156 -6.65 5.61 -7.49
CA LEU A 156 -7.36 4.98 -6.36
C LEU A 156 -7.88 5.98 -5.30
N ARG A 157 -7.39 7.23 -5.28
CA ARG A 157 -7.86 8.31 -4.38
C ARG A 157 -9.39 8.46 -4.28
N PRO A 158 -10.19 8.36 -5.37
CA PRO A 158 -11.64 8.52 -5.27
C PRO A 158 -12.31 7.55 -4.30
N PHE A 159 -11.74 6.34 -4.11
CA PHE A 159 -12.29 5.35 -3.18
C PHE A 159 -12.10 5.76 -1.72
N LEU A 160 -10.91 6.31 -1.38
CA LEU A 160 -10.62 6.80 -0.03
C LEU A 160 -11.48 8.03 0.31
N THR A 161 -11.55 8.99 -0.61
CA THR A 161 -12.23 10.28 -0.36
C THR A 161 -13.76 10.19 -0.40
N ARG A 162 -14.33 9.19 -1.07
CA ARG A 162 -15.79 9.02 -1.22
C ARG A 162 -16.36 7.84 -0.43
N ALA A 163 -15.63 7.35 0.58
CA ALA A 163 -16.11 6.31 1.47
C ALA A 163 -17.47 6.71 2.10
N ARG A 164 -18.51 5.90 1.88
CA ARG A 164 -19.91 6.28 2.18
C ARG A 164 -20.32 6.03 3.62
N ASN A 165 -19.89 4.91 4.19
CA ASN A 165 -20.27 4.50 5.54
C ASN A 165 -19.15 4.77 6.55
N ARG A 166 -19.51 4.80 7.85
CA ARG A 166 -18.56 5.09 8.93
C ARG A 166 -17.37 4.12 8.91
N LYS A 167 -17.61 2.81 8.85
CA LYS A 167 -16.55 1.80 8.84
C LYS A 167 -15.51 2.05 7.73
N ARG A 168 -15.95 2.26 6.48
CA ARG A 168 -15.05 2.54 5.35
C ARG A 168 -14.32 3.87 5.47
N LYS A 169 -14.96 4.90 6.04
CA LYS A 169 -14.26 6.17 6.31
C LYS A 169 -13.13 5.97 7.31
N TYR A 170 -13.33 5.12 8.32
CA TYR A 170 -12.30 4.79 9.31
C TYR A 170 -11.15 4.04 8.64
N GLU A 171 -11.45 2.99 7.87
CA GLU A 171 -10.42 2.21 7.16
C GLU A 171 -9.64 3.08 6.17
N ALA A 172 -10.31 3.94 5.41
CA ALA A 172 -9.65 4.87 4.50
C ALA A 172 -8.74 5.87 5.25
N TYR A 173 -9.22 6.41 6.38
CA TYR A 173 -8.43 7.29 7.25
C TYR A 173 -7.20 6.57 7.79
N GLU A 174 -7.37 5.37 8.33
CA GLU A 174 -6.28 4.54 8.86
C GLU A 174 -5.23 4.24 7.77
N THR A 175 -5.66 3.80 6.59
CA THR A 175 -4.75 3.56 5.45
C THR A 175 -4.01 4.83 5.04
N ALA A 176 -4.70 5.98 5.00
CA ALA A 176 -4.08 7.25 4.63
C ALA A 176 -3.08 7.76 5.68
N THR A 177 -3.38 7.59 6.97
CA THR A 177 -2.47 7.96 8.06
C THR A 177 -1.24 7.07 8.06
N HIS A 178 -1.42 5.74 7.98
CA HIS A 178 -0.28 4.82 7.92
C HIS A 178 0.60 5.04 6.70
N LEU A 179 0.02 5.31 5.53
CA LEU A 179 0.84 5.58 4.34
C LEU A 179 1.64 6.88 4.50
N LEU A 180 1.04 7.93 5.06
CA LEU A 180 1.74 9.19 5.33
C LEU A 180 2.92 8.98 6.30
N GLU A 181 2.70 8.25 7.40
CA GLU A 181 3.72 7.98 8.40
C GLU A 181 4.84 7.08 7.87
N ASN A 182 4.50 6.04 7.11
CA ASN A 182 5.49 5.18 6.45
C ASN A 182 6.30 5.97 5.42
N ALA A 183 5.65 6.73 4.55
CA ALA A 183 6.33 7.56 3.56
C ALA A 183 7.26 8.59 4.20
N ALA A 184 6.88 9.15 5.35
CA ALA A 184 7.73 10.06 6.10
C ALA A 184 8.96 9.35 6.69
N GLY A 185 8.76 8.17 7.29
CA GLY A 185 9.83 7.33 7.81
C GLY A 185 10.81 6.78 6.77
N GLN A 186 10.37 6.66 5.51
CA GLN A 186 11.20 6.22 4.37
C GLN A 186 11.74 7.40 3.53
N GLY A 187 11.42 8.64 3.88
CA GLY A 187 11.92 9.82 3.16
C GLY A 187 11.26 10.04 1.80
N HIS A 188 10.11 9.44 1.54
CA HIS A 188 9.36 9.58 0.30
C HIS A 188 8.59 10.90 0.25
N LEU A 189 9.29 12.05 0.17
CA LEU A 189 8.70 13.38 0.19
C LEU A 189 7.58 13.58 -0.86
N GLY A 190 7.71 12.95 -2.03
CA GLY A 190 6.66 12.99 -3.07
C GLY A 190 5.33 12.39 -2.60
N ILE A 191 5.38 11.29 -1.86
CA ILE A 191 4.20 10.62 -1.29
C ILE A 191 3.66 11.43 -0.11
N VAL A 192 4.53 11.97 0.76
CA VAL A 192 4.12 12.87 1.85
C VAL A 192 3.34 14.07 1.30
N ARG A 193 3.87 14.76 0.28
CA ARG A 193 3.20 15.88 -0.39
C ARG A 193 1.87 15.46 -1.01
N PHE A 194 1.84 14.31 -1.66
CA PHE A 194 0.62 13.75 -2.23
C PHE A 194 -0.46 13.56 -1.16
N MET A 195 -0.11 12.88 -0.06
CA MET A 195 -1.05 12.56 1.03
C MET A 195 -1.56 13.82 1.72
N ILE A 196 -0.69 14.78 2.02
CA ILE A 196 -1.14 16.07 2.54
C ILE A 196 -2.08 16.75 1.53
N THR A 197 -1.72 16.87 0.27
CA THR A 197 -2.55 17.58 -0.73
C THR A 197 -3.91 16.92 -0.96
N HIS A 198 -3.97 15.59 -0.95
CA HIS A 198 -5.13 14.84 -1.43
C HIS A 198 -5.92 14.12 -0.35
N ALA A 199 -5.37 13.93 0.84
CA ALA A 199 -6.02 13.30 1.98
C ALA A 199 -6.19 14.24 3.18
N THR A 200 -5.80 15.53 3.10
CA THR A 200 -6.01 16.52 4.20
C THR A 200 -7.42 16.49 4.77
N SER A 201 -8.45 16.41 3.92
CA SER A 201 -9.84 16.39 4.40
C SER A 201 -10.15 15.19 5.31
N MET A 202 -9.40 14.10 5.18
CA MET A 202 -9.53 12.89 6.00
C MET A 202 -8.88 13.07 7.37
N TYR A 203 -7.78 13.83 7.45
CA TYR A 203 -7.11 14.15 8.72
C TYR A 203 -7.89 15.21 9.51
N VAL A 204 -8.33 16.29 8.83
CA VAL A 204 -9.03 17.42 9.47
C VAL A 204 -10.45 17.04 9.92
N ASN A 205 -11.18 16.28 9.10
CA ASN A 205 -12.51 15.78 9.45
C ASN A 205 -12.47 14.34 9.95
N GLY A 206 -11.31 13.93 10.48
CA GLY A 206 -11.06 12.58 10.95
C GLY A 206 -12.02 12.14 12.05
N MET A 207 -12.01 10.85 12.37
CA MET A 207 -12.93 10.30 13.38
C MET A 207 -12.65 10.81 14.79
N ASN A 208 -11.39 11.16 15.07
CA ASN A 208 -10.95 11.72 16.35
C ASN A 208 -10.21 13.02 16.06
N ALA A 209 -10.76 14.15 16.52
CA ALA A 209 -10.16 15.47 16.34
C ALA A 209 -8.84 15.67 17.11
N GLU A 210 -8.48 14.68 17.95
CA GLU A 210 -7.29 14.67 18.80
C GLU A 210 -6.20 13.73 18.28
N ASP A 211 -6.44 12.98 17.21
CA ASP A 211 -5.40 12.12 16.66
C ASP A 211 -4.30 13.00 16.03
N GLU A 212 -3.08 12.81 16.52
CA GLU A 212 -1.87 13.48 16.03
C GLU A 212 -1.09 12.49 15.16
N SER A 213 -0.62 12.94 14.00
CA SER A 213 0.16 12.09 13.10
C SER A 213 1.60 11.97 13.58
N LEU A 214 2.13 10.74 13.52
CA LEU A 214 3.52 10.42 13.84
C LEU A 214 4.49 10.71 12.67
N ALA A 215 4.01 11.32 11.58
CA ALA A 215 4.81 11.51 10.37
C ALA A 215 6.10 12.30 10.62
N LEU A 216 6.05 13.33 11.49
CA LEU A 216 7.23 14.11 11.84
C LEU A 216 8.24 13.28 12.66
N GLU A 217 7.77 12.53 13.64
CA GLU A 217 8.60 11.61 14.43
C GLU A 217 9.29 10.59 13.51
N ARG A 218 8.55 9.94 12.61
CA ARG A 218 9.11 8.96 11.67
C ARG A 218 10.15 9.58 10.74
N ALA A 219 9.90 10.78 10.21
CA ALA A 219 10.87 11.48 9.38
C ALA A 219 12.16 11.84 10.14
N ILE A 220 12.04 12.22 11.42
CA ILE A 220 13.18 12.51 12.29
C ILE A 220 13.99 11.24 12.57
N SER A 221 13.33 10.15 12.97
CA SER A 221 13.97 8.85 13.22
C SER A 221 14.68 8.31 11.98
N GLY A 222 14.06 8.46 10.80
CA GLY A 222 14.66 8.12 9.50
C GLY A 222 15.70 9.14 8.99
N LYS A 223 15.92 10.27 9.69
CA LYS A 223 16.85 11.35 9.31
C LYS A 223 16.55 11.98 7.95
N HIS A 224 15.27 11.98 7.54
CA HIS A 224 14.80 12.52 6.26
C HIS A 224 14.47 14.01 6.38
N MET A 225 15.52 14.84 6.42
CA MET A 225 15.40 16.27 6.75
C MET A 225 14.57 17.09 5.77
N ASP A 226 14.47 16.68 4.50
CA ASP A 226 13.62 17.31 3.49
C ASP A 226 12.12 17.10 3.80
N VAL A 227 11.77 15.92 4.33
CA VAL A 227 10.43 15.64 4.87
C VAL A 227 10.19 16.40 6.16
N VAL A 228 11.16 16.42 7.09
CA VAL A 228 11.06 17.18 8.35
C VAL A 228 10.81 18.66 8.07
N GLU A 229 11.61 19.26 7.18
CA GLU A 229 11.47 20.67 6.79
C GLU A 229 10.10 20.93 6.14
N TYR A 230 9.65 20.04 5.25
CA TYR A 230 8.33 20.15 4.65
C TYR A 230 7.20 20.09 5.70
N LEU A 231 7.26 19.16 6.64
CA LEU A 231 6.24 18.96 7.68
C LEU A 231 6.23 20.10 8.70
N LEU A 232 7.39 20.63 9.10
CA LEU A 232 7.48 21.77 10.03
C LEU A 232 7.01 23.09 9.41
N ASN A 233 7.18 23.25 8.10
CA ASN A 233 6.68 24.41 7.36
C ASN A 233 5.22 24.23 6.89
N LEU A 234 4.54 23.16 7.29
CA LEU A 234 3.20 22.88 6.83
C LEU A 234 2.17 23.73 7.57
N ASP A 235 1.55 24.66 6.85
CA ASP A 235 0.44 25.49 7.35
C ASP A 235 -0.91 24.96 6.83
N VAL A 236 -1.32 23.80 7.33
CA VAL A 236 -2.61 23.17 6.99
C VAL A 236 -3.51 23.17 8.22
N ALA A 237 -4.53 24.02 8.20
CA ALA A 237 -5.47 24.17 9.31
C ALA A 237 -6.13 22.82 9.68
N GLY A 238 -5.97 22.42 10.94
CA GLY A 238 -6.58 21.21 11.50
C GLY A 238 -5.78 19.92 11.27
N PHE A 239 -4.66 19.95 10.54
CA PHE A 239 -3.73 18.83 10.51
C PHE A 239 -2.80 18.93 11.72
N ARG A 240 -2.74 17.86 12.53
CA ARG A 240 -1.99 17.85 13.80
C ARG A 240 -0.82 16.88 13.72
N LEU A 241 0.35 17.35 14.12
CA LEU A 241 1.57 16.55 14.27
C LEU A 241 1.83 16.29 15.75
N ASP A 242 2.32 15.09 16.09
CA ASP A 242 2.79 14.81 17.44
C ASP A 242 4.16 15.46 17.65
N PHE A 243 4.14 16.70 18.14
CA PHE A 243 5.37 17.42 18.46
C PHE A 243 6.10 16.86 19.68
N SER A 244 5.38 16.22 20.62
CA SER A 244 5.98 15.67 21.83
C SER A 244 6.83 14.43 21.50
N GLY A 245 6.25 13.48 20.77
CA GLY A 245 6.97 12.31 20.25
C GLY A 245 8.13 12.72 19.34
N SER A 246 7.89 13.67 18.43
CA SER A 246 8.92 14.19 17.51
C SER A 246 10.10 14.84 18.24
N PHE A 247 9.86 15.54 19.35
CA PHE A 247 10.94 16.12 20.15
C PHE A 247 11.81 15.03 20.81
N SER A 248 11.19 13.99 21.36
CA SER A 248 11.93 12.84 21.90
C SER A 248 12.78 12.18 20.82
N ALA A 249 12.19 11.89 19.65
CA ALA A 249 12.91 11.30 18.53
C ALA A 249 14.09 12.16 18.06
N ALA A 250 13.97 13.49 18.09
CA ALA A 250 15.07 14.38 17.72
C ALA A 250 16.26 14.29 18.69
N LEU A 251 15.98 14.18 20.00
CA LEU A 251 17.01 13.98 21.01
C LEU A 251 17.71 12.64 20.83
N ASP A 252 16.95 11.57 20.61
CA ASP A 252 17.48 10.22 20.40
C ASP A 252 18.31 10.14 19.10
N ALA A 253 17.90 10.87 18.06
CA ALA A 253 18.65 10.99 16.80
C ALA A 253 19.91 11.87 16.91
N GLY A 254 20.17 12.50 18.05
CA GLY A 254 21.31 13.41 18.26
C GLY A 254 21.18 14.76 17.54
N LEU A 255 19.98 15.13 17.10
CA LEU A 255 19.68 16.40 16.46
C LEU A 255 19.54 17.48 17.54
N SER A 256 20.67 18.00 18.01
CA SER A 256 20.68 19.19 18.89
C SER A 256 20.58 20.47 18.06
N PRO A 257 19.84 21.50 18.53
CA PRO A 257 19.88 22.81 17.90
C PRO A 257 21.32 23.31 17.93
N LYS A 258 21.89 23.62 16.76
CA LYS A 258 23.16 24.32 16.69
C LYS A 258 22.97 25.67 17.40
N ALA A 259 23.71 25.85 18.51
CA ALA A 259 23.79 27.09 19.27
C ALA A 259 24.38 28.24 18.43
#